data_AF-L1LAC4-F1
#
_entry.id   AF-L1LAC4-F1
#
_cell.length_a   1.000
_cell.length_b   1.000
_cell.length_c   1.000
_cell.angle_alpha   90.00
_cell.angle_beta   90.00
_cell.angle_gamma   90.00
#
_symmetry.space_group_name_H-M   'P 1'
#
loop_
_entity.id
_entity.type
_entity.pdbx_description
1 polymer ?
#
loop_
_entity_poly.entity_id
_entity_poly.type
_entity_poly.pdbx_seq_one_letter_code
_entity_poly.pdbx_strand_id
1 'polypeptide(L)'
;MGNSATFLPVTVDISEGYPDLVYGEHDDGNKHAVRVDITLNDPPSYFRVQHTVNVEYGSDIVHYINRIVHRGKRQSGLPTHLYDFCGVDVYYFGFDAIFETPLMVRLRHRRNIDKDEYYVKNEYGNYWIKEPSLTPRNYIHRLDQECSFRHNCLLLYISNYYPYNVSSKGRQIRVRVESDFRDRGNFGYERYMHATGSPFTVFRLRDRENLQYGLSLPLERVSAVHVFMPDCGLRVALLICMESDERGPLWFERIDMNNSWKEATLDAPAGIGDKTGIKKLMDRIAGRLNLQTCKATMNDVIPYGYKSGLIIDISKNLNNVSEYFISGSSGWVHIKSIEPNDTFPYGFVGVKHKSRDFGHFGIKSVFYRDKEITGDLAINPQDVYIMANVYYYLRDTDQNFPLLIELQRWDGAYTYYANTGDLTWKTVSRNVGSRMGYVSFQHELYRAYDLMHPGDEKDRIHRIISILSLIFGFSFGFYECYNLIMKPQRSIIAWLLDWVTHIYHWI
;
A
#
# COMPACT_ATOMS: atom_id res chain seq x y z
N MET A 1 -40.35 -52.13 -24.48
CA MET A 1 -39.27 -52.53 -23.56
C MET A 1 -38.50 -51.27 -23.25
N GLY A 2 -38.59 -50.75 -22.02
CA GLY A 2 -37.82 -49.57 -21.62
C GLY A 2 -36.41 -50.00 -21.28
N ASN A 3 -35.41 -49.49 -22.01
CA ASN A 3 -34.02 -49.68 -21.65
C ASN A 3 -33.78 -48.97 -20.30
N SER A 4 -33.56 -49.73 -19.24
CA SER A 4 -33.13 -49.17 -17.95
C SER A 4 -31.65 -48.83 -18.06
N ALA A 5 -31.32 -47.54 -18.07
CA ALA A 5 -29.93 -47.10 -17.98
C ALA A 5 -29.29 -47.66 -16.70
N THR A 6 -28.10 -48.24 -16.83
CA THR A 6 -27.33 -48.73 -15.68
C THR A 6 -26.46 -47.60 -15.17
N PHE A 7 -26.58 -47.26 -13.89
CA PHE A 7 -25.80 -46.19 -13.27
C PHE A 7 -24.63 -46.78 -12.49
N LEU A 8 -23.40 -46.37 -12.82
CA LEU A 8 -22.18 -46.89 -12.18
C LEU A 8 -21.48 -45.78 -11.36
N PRO A 9 -21.38 -45.93 -10.02
CA PRO A 9 -20.69 -44.98 -9.16
C PRO A 9 -19.16 -45.00 -9.32
N VAL A 10 -18.53 -43.84 -9.18
CA VAL A 10 -17.07 -43.64 -9.23
C VAL A 10 -16.57 -42.90 -7.98
N THR A 11 -15.49 -43.37 -7.35
CA THR A 11 -14.79 -42.64 -6.28
C THR A 11 -13.64 -41.83 -6.86
N VAL A 12 -13.52 -40.55 -6.49
CA VAL A 12 -12.44 -39.65 -6.90
C VAL A 12 -11.55 -39.34 -5.69
N ASP A 13 -10.28 -39.76 -5.69
CA ASP A 13 -9.29 -39.28 -4.71
C ASP A 13 -8.62 -38.02 -5.24
N ILE A 14 -8.83 -36.89 -4.55
CA ILE A 14 -8.29 -35.60 -4.96
C ILE A 14 -6.84 -35.40 -4.50
N SER A 15 -6.31 -36.25 -3.62
CA SER A 15 -4.91 -36.19 -3.19
C SER A 15 -3.92 -36.78 -4.19
N GLU A 16 -4.41 -37.46 -5.22
CA GLU A 16 -3.58 -38.06 -6.26
C GLU A 16 -3.28 -37.03 -7.34
N GLY A 17 -2.03 -36.56 -7.35
CA GLY A 17 -1.51 -35.62 -8.34
C GLY A 17 -0.41 -36.22 -9.20
N TYR A 18 -0.55 -37.50 -9.57
CA TYR A 18 0.29 -38.12 -10.60
C TYR A 18 -0.61 -38.52 -11.79
N PRO A 19 -0.15 -38.33 -13.05
CA PRO A 19 -0.95 -38.55 -14.26
C PRO A 19 -1.24 -40.04 -14.58
N ASP A 20 -1.23 -40.91 -13.57
CA ASP A 20 -1.50 -42.32 -13.75
C ASP A 20 -3.01 -42.59 -13.86
N LEU A 21 -3.35 -43.69 -14.53
CA LEU A 21 -4.71 -44.22 -14.54
C LEU A 21 -5.09 -44.66 -13.13
N VAL A 22 -5.88 -43.84 -12.47
CA VAL A 22 -6.45 -44.18 -11.16
C VAL A 22 -7.65 -45.07 -11.42
N TYR A 23 -7.54 -46.34 -11.06
CA TYR A 23 -8.66 -47.27 -11.10
C TYR A 23 -9.51 -47.07 -9.86
N GLY A 24 -10.74 -46.59 -10.05
CA GLY A 24 -11.74 -46.64 -9.00
C GLY A 24 -12.17 -48.10 -8.81
N GLU A 25 -12.01 -48.64 -7.60
CA GLU A 25 -12.63 -49.90 -7.23
C GLU A 25 -14.12 -49.68 -6.98
N HIS A 26 -14.95 -50.46 -7.67
CA HIS A 26 -16.37 -50.56 -7.44
C HIS A 26 -16.66 -51.66 -6.40
N ASP A 27 -17.78 -51.55 -5.68
CA ASP A 27 -18.21 -52.54 -4.67
C ASP A 27 -18.50 -53.93 -5.28
N ASP A 28 -18.58 -54.05 -6.61
CA ASP A 28 -18.78 -55.30 -7.37
C ASP A 28 -17.50 -55.91 -7.96
N GLY A 29 -16.34 -55.28 -7.75
CA GLY A 29 -15.05 -55.72 -8.28
C GLY A 29 -14.70 -55.25 -9.71
N ASN A 30 -15.59 -54.54 -10.40
CA ASN A 30 -15.28 -53.95 -11.71
C ASN A 30 -14.46 -52.66 -11.54
N LYS A 31 -13.31 -52.59 -12.21
CA LYS A 31 -12.44 -51.40 -12.20
C LYS A 31 -12.83 -50.45 -13.33
N HIS A 32 -13.32 -49.27 -12.98
CA HIS A 32 -13.54 -48.19 -13.94
C HIS A 32 -12.37 -47.20 -13.89
N ALA A 33 -11.85 -46.84 -15.06
CA ALA A 33 -10.73 -45.92 -15.17
C ALA A 33 -11.22 -44.47 -15.00
N VAL A 34 -10.71 -43.79 -13.98
CA VAL A 34 -10.77 -42.32 -13.91
C VAL A 34 -9.50 -41.78 -14.54
N ARG A 35 -9.66 -40.88 -15.51
CA ARG A 35 -8.51 -40.19 -16.07
C ARG A 35 -8.21 -38.96 -15.22
N VAL A 36 -6.98 -38.90 -14.71
CA VAL A 36 -6.46 -37.73 -13.98
C VAL A 36 -5.51 -36.99 -14.90
N ASP A 37 -5.92 -35.80 -15.33
CA ASP A 37 -5.09 -34.88 -16.10
C ASP A 37 -4.64 -33.75 -15.17
N ILE A 38 -3.34 -33.50 -15.12
CA ILE A 38 -2.79 -32.40 -14.32
C ILE A 38 -2.46 -31.27 -15.28
N THR A 39 -3.12 -30.14 -15.08
CA THR A 39 -2.77 -28.90 -15.77
C THR A 39 -1.96 -28.03 -14.82
N LEU A 40 -0.67 -27.85 -15.13
CA LEU A 40 0.18 -26.91 -14.40
C LEU A 40 -0.13 -25.48 -14.86
N ASN A 41 -0.22 -24.54 -13.91
CA ASN A 41 -0.39 -23.10 -14.17
C ASN A 41 -1.70 -22.71 -14.86
N ASP A 42 -2.80 -23.44 -14.62
CA ASP A 42 -4.13 -23.09 -15.12
C ASP A 42 -5.15 -22.96 -13.98
N PRO A 43 -5.40 -21.75 -13.44
CA PRO A 43 -4.83 -20.47 -13.85
C PRO A 43 -3.38 -20.25 -13.33
N PRO A 44 -2.64 -19.24 -13.84
CA PRO A 44 -1.27 -18.98 -13.40
C PRO A 44 -1.14 -18.92 -11.87
N SER A 45 -0.07 -19.50 -11.33
CA SER A 45 0.22 -19.65 -9.89
C SER A 45 -0.56 -20.75 -9.15
N TYR A 46 -1.38 -21.53 -9.84
CA TYR A 46 -2.13 -22.66 -9.28
C TYR A 46 -1.89 -23.95 -10.06
N PHE A 47 -2.02 -25.07 -9.36
CA PHE A 47 -2.16 -26.36 -10.01
C PHE A 47 -3.64 -26.73 -10.09
N ARG A 48 -4.08 -27.19 -11.27
CA ARG A 48 -5.39 -27.79 -11.45
C ARG A 48 -5.22 -29.27 -11.70
N VAL A 49 -5.73 -30.08 -10.78
CA VAL A 49 -5.88 -31.52 -10.97
C VAL A 49 -7.29 -31.77 -11.49
N GLN A 50 -7.39 -32.23 -12.74
CA GLN A 50 -8.65 -32.48 -13.43
C GLN A 50 -8.92 -33.98 -13.45
N HIS A 51 -9.96 -34.39 -12.73
CA HIS A 51 -10.49 -35.75 -12.78
C HIS A 51 -11.64 -35.77 -13.79
N THR A 52 -11.47 -36.53 -14.87
CA THR A 52 -12.48 -36.70 -15.92
C THR A 52 -12.97 -38.13 -15.91
N VAL A 53 -14.29 -38.30 -15.85
CA VAL A 53 -14.92 -39.61 -15.99
C VAL A 53 -15.14 -39.83 -17.48
N ASN A 54 -14.33 -40.69 -18.12
CA ASN A 54 -14.54 -41.06 -19.51
C ASN A 54 -15.77 -41.95 -19.61
N VAL A 55 -16.84 -41.43 -20.19
CA VAL A 55 -17.99 -42.23 -20.60
C VAL A 55 -17.77 -42.61 -22.06
N GLU A 56 -17.57 -43.89 -22.35
CA GLU A 56 -17.52 -44.36 -23.74
C GLU A 56 -18.85 -44.03 -24.43
N TYR A 57 -18.77 -43.19 -25.46
CA TYR A 57 -19.91 -42.80 -26.29
C TYR A 57 -20.53 -44.04 -26.93
N GLY A 58 -21.75 -44.40 -26.54
CA GLY A 58 -22.51 -45.52 -27.10
C GLY A 58 -22.92 -46.61 -26.11
N SER A 59 -22.44 -46.56 -24.86
CA SER A 59 -22.98 -47.40 -23.78
C SER A 59 -24.18 -46.73 -23.10
N ASP A 60 -25.24 -47.47 -22.81
CA ASP A 60 -26.37 -47.04 -21.95
C ASP A 60 -25.96 -46.87 -20.47
N ILE A 61 -24.65 -46.79 -20.20
CA ILE A 61 -24.04 -46.72 -18.88
C ILE A 61 -23.76 -45.27 -18.54
N VAL A 62 -24.42 -44.78 -17.49
CA VAL A 62 -24.18 -43.43 -16.97
C VAL A 62 -23.23 -43.53 -15.77
N HIS A 63 -21.97 -43.15 -15.97
CA HIS A 63 -21.05 -42.96 -14.86
C HIS A 63 -21.36 -41.67 -14.11
N TYR A 64 -21.29 -41.72 -12.78
CA TYR A 64 -21.42 -40.55 -11.91
C TYR A 64 -20.43 -40.66 -10.75
N ILE A 65 -19.97 -39.50 -10.26
CA ILE A 65 -19.09 -39.45 -9.10
C ILE A 65 -19.95 -39.71 -7.84
N ASN A 66 -19.63 -40.74 -7.06
CA ASN A 66 -20.35 -41.10 -5.83
C ASN A 66 -19.71 -40.47 -4.59
N ARG A 67 -18.39 -40.26 -4.61
CA ARG A 67 -17.61 -39.83 -3.45
C ARG A 67 -16.33 -39.16 -3.89
N ILE A 68 -15.96 -38.15 -3.11
CA ILE A 68 -14.68 -37.46 -3.19
C ILE A 68 -13.92 -37.78 -1.89
N VAL A 69 -12.71 -38.29 -2.00
CA VAL A 69 -11.81 -38.61 -0.88
C VAL A 69 -10.52 -37.80 -1.00
N HIS A 70 -9.84 -37.49 0.10
CA HIS A 70 -8.53 -36.83 0.13
C HIS A 70 -7.69 -37.55 1.18
N ARG A 71 -6.53 -38.09 0.77
CA ARG A 71 -5.63 -38.90 1.61
C ARG A 71 -6.38 -40.05 2.30
N GLY A 72 -7.18 -40.79 1.53
CA GLY A 72 -7.99 -41.90 2.01
C GLY A 72 -9.18 -41.52 2.90
N LYS A 73 -9.44 -40.23 3.15
CA LYS A 73 -10.58 -39.77 3.97
C LYS A 73 -11.68 -39.18 3.11
N ARG A 74 -12.92 -39.64 3.33
CA ARG A 74 -14.11 -39.08 2.70
C ARG A 74 -14.24 -37.58 3.02
N GLN A 75 -14.45 -36.80 1.98
CA GLN A 75 -14.71 -35.37 2.09
C GLN A 75 -16.20 -35.12 2.30
N SER A 76 -16.52 -34.28 3.29
CA SER A 76 -17.91 -33.95 3.65
C SER A 76 -18.33 -32.63 3.01
N GLY A 77 -19.62 -32.48 2.68
CA GLY A 77 -20.18 -31.22 2.14
C GLY A 77 -20.29 -31.08 0.64
N LEU A 78 -19.86 -32.11 -0.09
CA LEU A 78 -20.11 -32.23 -1.52
C LEU A 78 -21.41 -33.03 -1.74
N PRO A 79 -22.16 -32.78 -2.83
CA PRO A 79 -23.39 -33.50 -3.13
C PRO A 79 -23.12 -35.01 -3.28
N THR A 80 -24.08 -35.83 -2.86
CA THR A 80 -24.01 -37.30 -2.97
C THR A 80 -24.41 -37.83 -4.34
N HIS A 81 -25.03 -37.00 -5.18
CA HIS A 81 -25.51 -37.36 -6.51
C HIS A 81 -24.99 -36.37 -7.54
N LEU A 82 -24.12 -36.85 -8.44
CA LEU A 82 -23.38 -36.01 -9.38
C LEU A 82 -23.71 -36.34 -10.85
N TYR A 83 -24.95 -36.75 -11.13
CA TYR A 83 -25.40 -37.18 -12.47
C TYR A 83 -25.25 -36.12 -13.56
N ASP A 84 -25.32 -34.83 -13.20
CA ASP A 84 -25.20 -33.71 -14.13
C ASP A 84 -23.75 -33.29 -14.41
N PHE A 85 -22.78 -33.85 -13.68
CA PHE A 85 -21.38 -33.46 -13.75
C PHE A 85 -20.55 -34.47 -14.56
N CYS A 86 -19.58 -33.97 -15.34
CA CYS A 86 -18.67 -34.78 -16.15
C CYS A 86 -17.23 -34.81 -15.62
N GLY A 87 -16.92 -34.03 -14.58
CA GLY A 87 -15.59 -34.05 -13.97
C GLY A 87 -15.49 -33.20 -12.71
N VAL A 88 -14.36 -33.37 -12.03
CA VAL A 88 -13.96 -32.63 -10.83
C VAL A 88 -12.64 -31.95 -11.12
N ASP A 89 -12.58 -30.63 -10.94
CA ASP A 89 -11.31 -29.89 -10.93
C ASP A 89 -10.98 -29.52 -9.49
N VAL A 90 -9.74 -29.75 -9.10
CA VAL A 90 -9.25 -29.43 -7.75
C VAL A 90 -8.09 -28.47 -7.89
N TYR A 91 -8.20 -27.33 -7.23
CA TYR A 91 -7.22 -26.27 -7.32
C TYR A 91 -6.33 -26.27 -6.08
N TYR A 92 -5.04 -26.27 -6.33
CA TYR A 92 -3.98 -26.23 -5.32
C TYR A 92 -3.10 -25.01 -5.53
N PHE A 93 -2.46 -24.56 -4.46
CA PHE A 93 -1.46 -23.52 -4.58
C PHE A 93 -0.24 -24.03 -5.36
N GLY A 94 0.39 -23.19 -6.19
CA GLY A 94 1.52 -23.58 -7.03
C GLY A 94 2.79 -24.04 -6.28
N PHE A 95 2.88 -23.81 -4.97
CA PHE A 95 3.95 -24.40 -4.14
C PHE A 95 3.52 -25.64 -3.35
N ASP A 96 2.23 -26.01 -3.41
CA ASP A 96 1.73 -27.24 -2.80
C ASP A 96 1.94 -28.43 -3.75
N ALA A 97 3.21 -28.77 -3.97
CA ALA A 97 3.62 -29.83 -4.90
C ALA A 97 3.17 -31.24 -4.46
N ILE A 98 2.77 -31.41 -3.20
CA ILE A 98 2.27 -32.66 -2.64
C ILE A 98 0.74 -32.67 -2.47
N PHE A 99 0.04 -31.65 -2.99
CA PHE A 99 -1.42 -31.55 -3.01
C PHE A 99 -2.05 -31.72 -1.62
N GLU A 100 -1.41 -31.16 -0.60
CA GLU A 100 -1.82 -31.26 0.81
C GLU A 100 -3.07 -30.43 1.12
N THR A 101 -3.15 -29.24 0.54
CA THR A 101 -4.12 -28.21 0.91
C THR A 101 -4.93 -27.78 -0.32
N PRO A 102 -5.97 -28.54 -0.69
CA PRO A 102 -6.86 -28.12 -1.76
C PRO A 102 -7.56 -26.82 -1.36
N LEU A 103 -7.51 -25.83 -2.25
CA LEU A 103 -8.08 -24.50 -2.04
C LEU A 103 -9.56 -24.48 -2.42
N MET A 104 -9.90 -25.10 -3.54
CA MET A 104 -11.25 -25.10 -4.10
C MET A 104 -11.49 -26.36 -4.94
N VAL A 105 -12.74 -26.83 -4.94
CA VAL A 105 -13.23 -27.90 -5.81
C VAL A 105 -14.26 -27.31 -6.76
N ARG A 106 -14.15 -27.61 -8.05
CA ARG A 106 -15.15 -27.29 -9.08
C ARG A 106 -15.74 -28.58 -9.63
N LEU A 107 -17.06 -28.69 -9.63
CA LEU A 107 -17.79 -29.74 -10.30
C LEU A 107 -18.21 -29.23 -11.68
N ARG A 108 -17.67 -29.83 -12.75
CA ARG A 108 -17.92 -29.42 -14.13
C ARG A 108 -19.22 -30.01 -14.65
N HIS A 109 -20.17 -29.16 -15.01
CA HIS A 109 -21.47 -29.58 -15.50
C HIS A 109 -21.38 -29.99 -16.97
N ARG A 110 -21.98 -31.13 -17.32
CA ARG A 110 -21.79 -31.80 -18.63
C ARG A 110 -22.17 -30.95 -19.84
N ARG A 111 -23.24 -30.16 -19.72
CA ARG A 111 -23.87 -29.45 -20.86
C ARG A 111 -23.81 -27.93 -20.80
N ASN A 112 -23.40 -27.36 -19.66
CA ASN A 112 -23.53 -25.93 -19.43
C ASN A 112 -22.53 -25.48 -18.37
N ILE A 113 -21.46 -24.81 -18.80
CA ILE A 113 -20.38 -24.33 -17.92
C ILE A 113 -20.85 -23.30 -16.89
N ASP A 114 -21.94 -22.58 -17.16
CA ASP A 114 -22.52 -21.62 -16.21
C ASP A 114 -23.26 -22.32 -15.07
N LYS A 115 -23.46 -23.65 -15.17
CA LYS A 115 -23.99 -24.51 -14.10
C LYS A 115 -22.89 -25.25 -13.32
N ASP A 116 -21.63 -24.92 -13.56
CA ASP A 116 -20.55 -25.43 -12.72
C ASP A 116 -20.75 -25.04 -11.27
N GLU A 117 -20.43 -25.95 -10.37
CA GLU A 117 -20.54 -25.69 -8.94
C GLU A 117 -19.16 -25.59 -8.31
N TYR A 118 -18.99 -24.62 -7.42
CA TYR A 118 -17.73 -24.34 -6.77
C TYR A 118 -17.88 -24.50 -5.26
N TYR A 119 -16.88 -25.13 -4.67
CA TYR A 119 -16.86 -25.49 -3.27
C TYR A 119 -15.53 -25.03 -2.66
N VAL A 120 -15.61 -24.41 -1.48
CA VAL A 120 -14.42 -24.06 -0.68
C VAL A 120 -14.52 -24.70 0.70
N LYS A 121 -13.38 -24.96 1.33
CA LYS A 121 -13.39 -25.45 2.71
C LYS A 121 -13.87 -24.36 3.65
N ASN A 122 -14.69 -24.74 4.63
CA ASN A 122 -15.05 -23.86 5.74
C ASN A 122 -13.80 -23.41 6.54
N GLU A 123 -13.96 -22.37 7.37
CA GLU A 123 -12.88 -21.83 8.20
C GLU A 123 -12.42 -22.83 9.28
N TYR A 124 -13.32 -23.70 9.76
CA TYR A 124 -13.08 -24.63 10.86
C TYR A 124 -12.60 -26.04 10.45
N GLY A 125 -12.44 -26.29 9.14
CA GLY A 125 -11.86 -27.52 8.60
C GLY A 125 -12.83 -28.69 8.38
N ASN A 126 -12.50 -29.47 7.34
CA ASN A 126 -13.07 -30.74 6.83
C ASN A 126 -14.44 -30.74 6.14
N TYR A 127 -15.15 -29.61 6.05
CA TYR A 127 -16.40 -29.55 5.29
C TYR A 127 -16.29 -28.57 4.12
N TRP A 128 -16.72 -29.03 2.95
CA TRP A 128 -16.86 -28.21 1.75
C TRP A 128 -18.19 -27.47 1.77
N ILE A 129 -18.16 -26.18 1.47
CA ILE A 129 -19.34 -25.33 1.40
C ILE A 129 -19.50 -24.88 -0.06
N LYS A 130 -20.68 -25.12 -0.62
CA LYS A 130 -21.05 -24.61 -1.94
C LYS A 130 -21.10 -23.08 -1.91
N GLU A 131 -20.47 -22.45 -2.87
CA GLU A 131 -20.44 -20.99 -3.04
C GLU A 131 -21.26 -20.60 -4.28
N PRO A 132 -22.57 -20.35 -4.14
CA PRO A 132 -23.46 -20.15 -5.29
C PRO A 132 -23.20 -18.86 -6.07
N SER A 133 -22.43 -17.93 -5.51
CA SER A 133 -22.04 -16.67 -6.17
C SER A 133 -20.83 -16.81 -7.10
N LEU A 134 -20.15 -17.97 -7.08
CA LEU A 134 -19.01 -18.23 -7.93
C LEU A 134 -19.45 -18.67 -9.32
N THR A 135 -18.73 -18.16 -10.31
CA THR A 135 -18.93 -18.35 -11.74
C THR A 135 -17.58 -18.59 -12.40
N PRO A 136 -17.54 -19.08 -13.65
CA PRO A 136 -16.30 -19.16 -14.42
C PRO A 136 -15.55 -17.83 -14.54
N ARG A 137 -16.21 -16.68 -14.35
CA ARG A 137 -15.60 -15.34 -14.47
C ARG A 137 -14.95 -14.83 -13.19
N ASN A 138 -15.35 -15.31 -12.01
CA ASN A 138 -14.90 -14.74 -10.73
C ASN A 138 -14.26 -15.77 -9.77
N TYR A 139 -14.26 -17.07 -10.10
CA TYR A 139 -13.68 -18.10 -9.22
C TYR A 139 -12.19 -17.86 -8.92
N ILE A 140 -11.46 -17.24 -9.85
CA ILE A 140 -10.05 -16.90 -9.67
C ILE A 140 -9.85 -15.94 -8.49
N HIS A 141 -10.71 -14.93 -8.34
CA HIS A 141 -10.66 -14.03 -7.20
C HIS A 141 -10.92 -14.77 -5.87
N ARG A 142 -11.76 -15.80 -5.88
CA ARG A 142 -11.97 -16.64 -4.70
C ARG A 142 -10.76 -17.52 -4.40
N LEU A 143 -10.11 -18.09 -5.41
CA LEU A 143 -8.85 -18.82 -5.23
C LEU A 143 -7.79 -17.93 -4.59
N ASP A 144 -7.67 -16.68 -5.03
CA ASP A 144 -6.75 -15.69 -4.48
C ASP A 144 -7.01 -15.44 -2.98
N GLN A 145 -8.28 -15.41 -2.56
CA GLN A 145 -8.66 -15.32 -1.15
C GLN A 145 -8.29 -16.58 -0.36
N GLU A 146 -8.63 -17.77 -0.86
CA GLU A 146 -8.29 -19.05 -0.19
C GLU A 146 -6.77 -19.21 -0.06
N CYS A 147 -6.01 -18.87 -1.10
CA CYS A 147 -4.57 -18.90 -1.10
C CYS A 147 -3.99 -17.94 -0.05
N SER A 148 -4.51 -16.72 0.01
CA SER A 148 -4.07 -15.73 0.99
C SER A 148 -4.40 -16.15 2.43
N PHE A 149 -5.57 -16.76 2.64
CA PHE A 149 -6.01 -17.25 3.95
C PHE A 149 -5.16 -18.43 4.43
N ARG A 150 -4.89 -19.41 3.57
CA ARG A 150 -4.26 -20.69 3.94
C ARG A 150 -2.74 -20.68 3.87
N HIS A 151 -2.17 -19.95 2.92
CA HIS A 151 -0.73 -19.96 2.63
C HIS A 151 -0.04 -18.61 2.85
N ASN A 152 -0.76 -17.61 3.39
CA ASN A 152 -0.22 -16.27 3.62
C ASN A 152 0.35 -15.61 2.34
N CYS A 153 -0.22 -15.95 1.18
CA CYS A 153 0.18 -15.40 -0.11
C CYS A 153 -0.51 -14.05 -0.36
N LEU A 154 0.18 -13.13 -1.03
CA LEU A 154 -0.33 -11.79 -1.33
C LEU A 154 -0.50 -11.55 -2.83
N LEU A 155 -1.68 -11.04 -3.19
CA LEU A 155 -1.94 -10.35 -4.44
C LEU A 155 -1.52 -8.90 -4.24
N LEU A 156 -0.39 -8.49 -4.81
CA LEU A 156 0.10 -7.13 -4.68
C LEU A 156 -0.47 -6.23 -5.77
N TYR A 157 -0.88 -5.02 -5.38
CA TYR A 157 -1.34 -3.98 -6.27
C TYR A 157 -0.20 -3.00 -6.53
N ILE A 158 0.60 -3.26 -7.56
CA ILE A 158 1.82 -2.49 -7.88
C ILE A 158 1.54 -1.06 -8.36
N SER A 159 0.28 -0.74 -8.63
CA SER A 159 -0.18 0.60 -8.98
C SER A 159 -0.58 1.46 -7.78
N ASN A 160 -0.58 0.91 -6.57
CA ASN A 160 -0.94 1.65 -5.37
C ASN A 160 0.25 2.47 -4.86
N TYR A 161 0.03 3.77 -4.69
CA TYR A 161 1.04 4.72 -4.22
C TYR A 161 0.93 5.04 -2.72
N TYR A 162 -0.07 4.46 -2.06
CA TYR A 162 -0.38 4.65 -0.65
C TYR A 162 -0.47 3.30 0.03
N PRO A 163 -0.19 3.22 1.34
CA PRO A 163 -0.41 2.00 2.10
C PRO A 163 -1.84 1.49 1.93
N TYR A 164 -1.99 0.18 1.76
CA TYR A 164 -3.29 -0.47 1.55
C TYR A 164 -3.36 -1.78 2.32
N ASN A 165 -4.58 -2.24 2.60
CA ASN A 165 -4.80 -3.54 3.21
C ASN A 165 -5.17 -4.55 2.15
N VAL A 166 -4.47 -5.67 2.12
CA VAL A 166 -4.92 -6.87 1.42
C VAL A 166 -5.81 -7.62 2.39
N SER A 167 -7.11 -7.68 2.09
CA SER A 167 -8.09 -8.39 2.90
C SER A 167 -8.19 -9.83 2.45
N SER A 168 -8.04 -10.77 3.37
CA SER A 168 -8.37 -12.17 3.16
C SER A 168 -9.05 -12.73 4.40
N LYS A 169 -10.33 -13.12 4.27
CA LYS A 169 -11.16 -13.82 5.28
C LYS A 169 -10.78 -13.50 6.74
N GLY A 170 -11.11 -12.28 7.19
CA GLY A 170 -10.88 -11.86 8.57
C GLY A 170 -9.45 -11.44 8.91
N ARG A 171 -8.47 -11.67 8.02
CA ARG A 171 -7.10 -11.15 8.14
C ARG A 171 -6.91 -9.95 7.21
N GLN A 172 -6.41 -8.86 7.78
CA GLN A 172 -5.94 -7.71 7.00
C GLN A 172 -4.42 -7.65 7.08
N ILE A 173 -3.76 -7.75 5.93
CA ILE A 173 -2.32 -7.58 5.84
C ILE A 173 -2.07 -6.17 5.28
N ARG A 174 -1.48 -5.31 6.10
CA ARG A 174 -1.14 -3.94 5.70
C ARG A 174 0.13 -3.95 4.85
N VAL A 175 -0.01 -3.62 3.58
CA VAL A 175 1.11 -3.32 2.69
C VAL A 175 1.48 -1.86 2.88
N ARG A 176 2.69 -1.62 3.39
CA ARG A 176 3.31 -0.30 3.42
C ARG A 176 3.79 0.02 2.02
N VAL A 177 3.47 1.23 1.56
CA VAL A 177 3.99 1.77 0.31
C VAL A 177 4.84 2.99 0.64
N GLU A 178 6.11 2.90 0.33
CA GLU A 178 7.07 3.99 0.51
C GLU A 178 7.54 4.46 -0.86
N SER A 179 7.54 5.77 -1.08
CA SER A 179 8.09 6.38 -2.30
C SER A 179 9.44 6.97 -1.97
N ASP A 180 10.43 6.69 -2.82
CA ASP A 180 11.71 7.39 -2.71
C ASP A 180 11.69 8.65 -3.57
N PHE A 181 11.20 9.73 -2.97
CA PHE A 181 11.17 11.03 -3.62
C PHE A 181 12.58 11.60 -3.90
N ARG A 182 13.63 11.11 -3.21
CA ARG A 182 14.99 11.65 -3.38
C ARG A 182 15.58 11.31 -4.75
N ASP A 183 15.03 10.30 -5.41
CA ASP A 183 15.46 9.87 -6.75
C ASP A 183 14.70 10.56 -7.88
N ARG A 184 13.63 11.30 -7.58
CA ARG A 184 12.87 12.08 -8.57
C ARG A 184 13.74 13.17 -9.19
N GLY A 185 13.55 13.40 -10.49
CA GLY A 185 14.31 14.39 -11.26
C GLY A 185 15.76 14.03 -11.60
N ASN A 186 16.48 13.29 -10.74
CA ASN A 186 17.89 12.95 -10.98
C ASN A 186 18.07 11.80 -11.99
N PHE A 187 17.18 10.80 -11.96
CA PHE A 187 17.32 9.61 -12.79
C PHE A 187 16.20 9.43 -13.84
N GLY A 188 15.16 10.26 -13.77
CA GLY A 188 14.01 10.23 -14.70
C GLY A 188 13.02 9.09 -14.43
N TYR A 189 13.03 8.52 -13.22
CA TYR A 189 12.07 7.52 -12.77
C TYR A 189 11.61 7.77 -11.34
N GLU A 190 10.41 7.27 -11.02
CA GLU A 190 9.88 7.15 -9.67
C GLU A 190 10.01 5.70 -9.19
N ARG A 191 10.25 5.51 -7.90
CA ARG A 191 10.31 4.19 -7.24
C ARG A 191 9.29 4.10 -6.12
N TYR A 192 8.52 3.01 -6.10
CA TYR A 192 7.59 2.66 -5.04
C TYR A 192 7.95 1.29 -4.45
N MET A 193 8.16 1.24 -3.14
CA MET A 193 8.46 0.01 -2.41
C MET A 193 7.20 -0.49 -1.69
N HIS A 194 6.82 -1.74 -1.95
CA HIS A 194 5.71 -2.46 -1.31
C HIS A 194 6.27 -3.50 -0.33
N ALA A 195 5.96 -3.40 0.96
CA ALA A 195 6.43 -4.32 2.00
C ALA A 195 5.40 -4.55 3.12
N THR A 196 5.48 -5.67 3.86
CA THR A 196 4.51 -6.04 4.91
C THR A 196 5.08 -6.12 6.34
N GLY A 197 6.28 -5.61 6.56
CA GLY A 197 6.95 -5.65 7.88
C GLY A 197 7.51 -7.02 8.28
N SER A 198 7.21 -8.07 7.52
CA SER A 198 7.80 -9.41 7.60
C SER A 198 7.88 -10.00 6.18
N PRO A 199 8.77 -10.97 5.90
CA PRO A 199 8.79 -11.64 4.59
C PRO A 199 7.45 -12.28 4.26
N PHE A 200 7.07 -12.25 2.98
CA PHE A 200 5.77 -12.72 2.50
C PHE A 200 5.90 -13.43 1.15
N THR A 201 4.87 -14.20 0.77
CA THR A 201 4.84 -14.87 -0.53
C THR A 201 4.07 -14.01 -1.53
N VAL A 202 4.71 -13.59 -2.60
CA VAL A 202 4.04 -12.93 -3.73
C VAL A 202 3.57 -14.04 -4.65
N PHE A 203 2.26 -14.17 -4.88
CA PHE A 203 1.78 -15.16 -5.85
C PHE A 203 1.29 -14.54 -7.15
N ARG A 204 0.84 -13.27 -7.10
CA ARG A 204 0.43 -12.49 -8.27
C ARG A 204 0.66 -10.99 -8.05
N LEU A 205 0.83 -10.29 -9.16
CA LEU A 205 0.80 -8.82 -9.21
C LEU A 205 -0.37 -8.34 -10.04
N ARG A 206 -0.92 -7.20 -9.65
CA ARG A 206 -1.98 -6.48 -10.37
C ARG A 206 -1.60 -5.02 -10.52
N ASP A 207 -1.78 -4.48 -11.73
CA ASP A 207 -1.72 -3.06 -12.03
C ASP A 207 -3.14 -2.58 -12.32
N ARG A 208 -3.73 -1.82 -11.38
CA ARG A 208 -5.15 -1.46 -11.36
C ARG A 208 -6.04 -2.71 -11.43
N GLU A 209 -6.73 -2.93 -12.54
CA GLU A 209 -7.59 -4.10 -12.78
C GLU A 209 -6.90 -5.22 -13.55
N ASN A 210 -5.67 -4.98 -14.06
CA ASN A 210 -5.00 -5.89 -14.96
C ASN A 210 -3.99 -6.77 -14.22
N LEU A 211 -4.15 -8.08 -14.34
CA LEU A 211 -3.14 -9.04 -13.90
C LEU A 211 -1.87 -8.91 -14.73
N GLN A 212 -0.75 -9.17 -14.07
CA GLN A 212 0.58 -9.16 -14.67
C GLN A 212 1.05 -10.60 -14.91
N TYR A 213 1.63 -10.87 -16.08
CA TYR A 213 2.01 -12.21 -16.55
C TYR A 213 3.50 -12.29 -16.89
N GLY A 214 4.04 -13.51 -17.00
CA GLY A 214 5.45 -13.73 -17.35
C GLY A 214 6.44 -13.50 -16.21
N LEU A 215 5.93 -13.28 -14.99
CA LEU A 215 6.71 -13.27 -13.76
C LEU A 215 6.87 -14.71 -13.27
N SER A 216 8.05 -15.07 -12.78
CA SER A 216 8.36 -16.37 -12.18
C SER A 216 7.71 -16.48 -10.78
N LEU A 217 6.38 -16.51 -10.74
CA LEU A 217 5.56 -16.55 -9.53
C LEU A 217 4.87 -17.92 -9.37
N PRO A 218 4.53 -18.34 -8.13
CA PRO A 218 4.74 -17.62 -6.87
C PRO A 218 6.22 -17.48 -6.46
N LEU A 219 6.54 -16.53 -5.57
CA LEU A 219 7.87 -16.30 -5.02
C LEU A 219 7.77 -16.16 -3.50
N GLU A 220 8.47 -17.03 -2.77
CA GLU A 220 8.45 -17.07 -1.30
C GLU A 220 9.45 -16.10 -0.68
N ARG A 221 9.18 -15.73 0.58
CA ARG A 221 10.08 -14.92 1.43
C ARG A 221 10.57 -13.64 0.77
N VAL A 222 9.64 -12.96 0.09
CA VAL A 222 9.86 -11.62 -0.45
C VAL A 222 9.80 -10.63 0.70
N SER A 223 10.87 -9.86 0.89
CA SER A 223 10.93 -8.80 1.90
C SER A 223 10.34 -7.48 1.38
N ALA A 224 10.55 -7.18 0.10
CA ALA A 224 10.00 -6.01 -0.58
C ALA A 224 9.82 -6.23 -2.09
N VAL A 225 8.83 -5.53 -2.67
CA VAL A 225 8.66 -5.39 -4.11
C VAL A 225 8.81 -3.92 -4.50
N HIS A 226 9.82 -3.62 -5.30
CA HIS A 226 10.09 -2.28 -5.82
C HIS A 226 9.56 -2.15 -7.23
N VAL A 227 8.81 -1.09 -7.48
CA VAL A 227 8.15 -0.80 -8.75
C VAL A 227 8.71 0.51 -9.28
N PHE A 228 9.26 0.47 -10.49
CA PHE A 228 9.89 1.62 -11.15
C PHE A 228 9.03 2.09 -12.32
N MET A 229 8.74 3.39 -12.34
CA MET A 229 7.89 4.04 -13.34
C MET A 229 8.60 5.28 -13.90
N PRO A 230 8.35 5.69 -15.15
CA PRO A 230 8.88 6.95 -15.69
C PRO A 230 8.38 8.17 -14.91
N ASP A 231 9.27 9.13 -14.63
CA ASP A 231 8.96 10.38 -13.92
C ASP A 231 8.39 11.44 -14.87
N CYS A 232 7.24 11.15 -15.47
CA CYS A 232 6.58 12.09 -16.40
C CYS A 232 5.07 11.88 -16.51
N GLY A 233 4.47 11.38 -15.44
CA GLY A 233 3.03 11.15 -15.38
C GLY A 233 2.55 9.92 -16.15
N LEU A 234 3.41 9.26 -16.93
CA LEU A 234 3.16 7.92 -17.45
C LEU A 234 3.19 6.92 -16.28
N ARG A 235 2.03 6.68 -15.70
CA ARG A 235 1.81 5.75 -14.58
C ARG A 235 1.81 4.30 -15.05
N VAL A 236 2.90 3.88 -15.68
CA VAL A 236 3.14 2.54 -16.20
C VAL A 236 4.43 2.02 -15.60
N ALA A 237 4.35 0.96 -14.81
CA ALA A 237 5.53 0.27 -14.29
C ALA A 237 6.32 -0.36 -15.42
N LEU A 238 7.61 -0.07 -15.55
CA LEU A 238 8.46 -0.64 -16.59
C LEU A 238 9.42 -1.70 -16.06
N LEU A 239 9.80 -1.58 -14.79
CA LEU A 239 10.75 -2.46 -14.13
C LEU A 239 10.25 -2.78 -12.72
N ILE A 240 10.38 -4.04 -12.32
CA ILE A 240 10.06 -4.52 -10.98
C ILE A 240 11.29 -5.22 -10.43
N CYS A 241 11.59 -4.99 -9.15
CA CYS A 241 12.57 -5.75 -8.39
C CYS A 241 11.87 -6.42 -7.21
N MET A 242 12.03 -7.73 -7.05
CA MET A 242 11.57 -8.46 -5.87
C MET A 242 12.78 -8.86 -5.05
N GLU A 243 12.90 -8.32 -3.84
CA GLU A 243 13.96 -8.70 -2.90
C GLU A 243 13.50 -9.94 -2.14
N SER A 244 14.18 -11.07 -2.36
CA SER A 244 13.95 -12.32 -1.64
C SER A 244 15.14 -12.63 -0.75
N ASP A 245 14.87 -13.04 0.49
CA ASP A 245 15.93 -13.39 1.46
C ASP A 245 16.82 -14.54 0.95
N GLU A 246 16.29 -15.41 0.08
CA GLU A 246 16.98 -16.62 -0.37
C GLU A 246 17.65 -16.46 -1.73
N ARG A 247 17.05 -15.66 -2.63
CA ARG A 247 17.50 -15.53 -4.03
C ARG A 247 18.16 -14.19 -4.34
N GLY A 248 18.16 -13.25 -3.40
CA GLY A 248 18.57 -11.87 -3.66
C GLY A 248 17.55 -11.12 -4.53
N PRO A 249 17.97 -10.03 -5.19
CA PRO A 249 17.09 -9.21 -6.02
C PRO A 249 16.78 -9.89 -7.36
N LEU A 250 15.50 -10.15 -7.62
CA LEU A 250 15.01 -10.63 -8.91
C LEU A 250 14.40 -9.47 -9.70
N TRP A 251 14.98 -9.18 -10.86
CA TRP A 251 14.56 -8.07 -11.72
C TRP A 251 13.66 -8.56 -12.85
N PHE A 252 12.55 -7.85 -13.10
CA PHE A 252 11.61 -8.15 -14.17
C PHE A 252 11.38 -6.92 -15.03
N GLU A 253 11.65 -7.02 -16.33
CA GLU A 253 11.39 -5.95 -17.29
C GLU A 253 10.09 -6.18 -18.05
N ARG A 254 9.33 -5.10 -18.25
CA ARG A 254 8.11 -5.13 -19.06
C ARG A 254 8.47 -5.34 -20.54
N ILE A 255 7.83 -6.32 -21.17
CA ILE A 255 8.08 -6.66 -22.59
C ILE A 255 7.16 -5.88 -23.51
N ASP A 256 5.92 -5.66 -23.09
CA ASP A 256 4.86 -5.01 -23.85
C ASP A 256 3.89 -4.23 -22.95
N MET A 257 2.97 -3.48 -23.58
CA MET A 257 1.91 -2.74 -22.88
C MET A 257 0.74 -3.63 -22.44
N ASN A 258 0.77 -4.93 -22.75
CA ASN A 258 -0.27 -5.92 -22.43
C ASN A 258 0.02 -6.70 -21.13
N ASN A 259 0.83 -6.11 -20.23
CA ASN A 259 1.15 -6.66 -18.91
C ASN A 259 2.01 -7.93 -18.92
N SER A 260 2.78 -8.13 -19.98
CA SER A 260 3.78 -9.20 -20.06
C SER A 260 5.14 -8.74 -19.52
N TRP A 261 5.74 -9.60 -18.70
CA TRP A 261 7.04 -9.40 -18.08
C TRP A 261 7.98 -10.56 -18.42
N LYS A 262 9.28 -10.31 -18.30
CA LYS A 262 10.30 -11.37 -18.23
C LYS A 262 11.36 -10.98 -17.21
N GLU A 263 12.06 -11.99 -16.70
CA GLU A 263 13.23 -11.77 -15.88
C GLU A 263 14.32 -11.04 -16.70
N ALA A 264 14.87 -9.97 -16.13
CA ALA A 264 15.95 -9.19 -16.72
C ALA A 264 17.27 -9.89 -16.38
N THR A 265 17.84 -10.60 -17.35
CA THR A 265 19.13 -11.27 -17.19
C THR A 265 20.31 -10.45 -17.73
N LEU A 266 20.09 -9.70 -18.81
CA LEU A 266 21.11 -8.85 -19.43
C LEU A 266 21.05 -7.42 -18.86
N ASP A 267 22.18 -6.96 -18.31
CA ASP A 267 22.31 -5.67 -17.62
C ASP A 267 21.38 -5.54 -16.40
N ALA A 268 21.09 -6.64 -15.71
CA ALA A 268 20.35 -6.59 -14.45
C ALA A 268 21.12 -5.68 -13.46
N PRO A 269 20.47 -4.71 -12.79
CA PRO A 269 21.15 -3.89 -11.82
C PRO A 269 21.69 -4.75 -10.67
N ALA A 270 22.87 -4.42 -10.14
CA ALA A 270 23.51 -5.20 -9.08
C ALA A 270 22.68 -5.25 -7.78
N GLY A 271 21.78 -4.30 -7.60
CA GLY A 271 20.84 -4.23 -6.49
C GLY A 271 20.05 -2.93 -6.52
N ILE A 272 19.20 -2.70 -5.52
CA ILE A 272 18.31 -1.54 -5.50
C ILE A 272 19.04 -0.19 -5.40
N GLY A 273 20.31 -0.20 -4.99
CA GLY A 273 21.18 0.98 -4.94
C GLY A 273 21.89 1.31 -6.26
N ASP A 274 21.84 0.44 -7.27
CA ASP A 274 22.48 0.65 -8.57
C ASP A 274 21.63 1.57 -9.48
N LYS A 275 21.58 2.85 -9.12
CA LYS A 275 20.72 3.84 -9.80
C LYS A 275 21.08 3.99 -11.28
N THR A 276 22.36 3.89 -11.63
CA THR A 276 22.83 3.98 -13.02
C THR A 276 22.40 2.75 -13.83
N GLY A 277 22.55 1.54 -13.29
CA GLY A 277 22.08 0.31 -13.91
C GLY A 277 20.55 0.30 -14.09
N ILE A 278 19.81 0.69 -13.04
CA ILE A 278 18.35 0.85 -13.08
C ILE A 278 17.95 1.83 -14.19
N LYS A 279 18.58 3.00 -14.26
CA LYS A 279 18.29 4.00 -15.29
C LYS A 279 18.54 3.46 -16.69
N LYS A 280 19.72 2.85 -16.93
CA LYS A 280 20.08 2.26 -18.23
C LYS A 280 19.04 1.24 -18.68
N LEU A 281 18.60 0.39 -17.76
CA LEU A 281 17.58 -0.63 -18.01
C LEU A 281 16.21 0.00 -18.32
N MET A 282 15.78 0.98 -17.52
CA MET A 282 14.54 1.72 -17.72
C MET A 282 14.51 2.43 -19.08
N ASP A 283 15.57 3.15 -19.46
CA ASP A 283 15.68 3.86 -20.74
C ASP A 283 15.60 2.88 -21.93
N ARG A 284 16.23 1.70 -21.81
CA ARG A 284 16.15 0.63 -22.81
C ARG A 284 14.73 0.10 -22.97
N ILE A 285 14.03 -0.17 -21.87
CA ILE A 285 12.64 -0.68 -21.89
C ILE A 285 11.72 0.37 -22.50
N ALA A 286 11.83 1.63 -22.05
CA ALA A 286 11.03 2.73 -22.57
C ALA A 286 11.25 2.93 -24.08
N GLY A 287 12.51 2.92 -24.55
CA GLY A 287 12.83 2.99 -25.97
C GLY A 287 12.23 1.83 -26.77
N ARG A 288 12.32 0.59 -26.26
CA ARG A 288 11.70 -0.59 -26.91
C ARG A 288 10.19 -0.49 -27.01
N LEU A 289 9.53 0.05 -25.98
CA LEU A 289 8.09 0.23 -25.93
C LEU A 289 7.61 1.50 -26.65
N ASN A 290 8.51 2.25 -27.31
CA ASN A 290 8.25 3.56 -27.90
C ASN A 290 7.58 4.54 -26.91
N LEU A 291 7.88 4.39 -25.63
CA LEU A 291 7.50 5.36 -24.63
C LEU A 291 8.47 6.53 -24.73
N GLN A 292 7.93 7.74 -24.82
CA GLN A 292 8.74 8.94 -24.81
C GLN A 292 9.53 8.95 -23.49
N THR A 293 10.81 8.58 -23.54
CA THR A 293 11.70 8.67 -22.38
C THR A 293 11.74 10.13 -22.00
N CYS A 294 11.37 10.39 -20.76
CA CYS A 294 11.19 11.73 -20.30
C CYS A 294 12.59 12.32 -20.16
N LYS A 295 12.94 13.18 -21.13
CA LYS A 295 14.15 13.99 -21.06
C LYS A 295 13.94 14.87 -19.84
N ALA A 296 14.49 14.44 -18.72
CA ALA A 296 14.55 15.24 -17.51
C ALA A 296 15.49 16.42 -17.80
N THR A 297 15.02 17.42 -18.54
CA THR A 297 15.50 18.77 -18.31
C THR A 297 14.75 19.22 -17.07
N MET A 298 15.44 19.29 -15.93
CA MET A 298 14.88 19.81 -14.65
C MET A 298 14.20 21.18 -14.81
N ASN A 299 14.47 21.89 -15.91
CA ASN A 299 13.90 23.20 -16.21
C ASN A 299 12.55 23.16 -16.96
N ASP A 300 12.11 22.03 -17.52
CA ASP A 300 10.89 21.98 -18.36
C ASP A 300 9.79 21.03 -17.84
N VAL A 301 10.06 20.22 -16.82
CA VAL A 301 9.05 19.28 -16.28
C VAL A 301 8.17 19.99 -15.26
N ILE A 302 7.26 20.80 -15.77
CA ILE A 302 6.04 21.12 -15.03
C ILE A 302 5.22 19.82 -14.93
N PRO A 303 4.95 19.27 -13.73
CA PRO A 303 4.27 17.99 -13.61
C PRO A 303 2.89 18.02 -14.29
N TYR A 304 2.52 16.93 -14.98
CA TYR A 304 1.21 16.81 -15.63
C TYR A 304 0.07 17.09 -14.63
N GLY A 305 -0.82 18.02 -15.00
CA GLY A 305 -1.88 18.52 -14.10
C GLY A 305 -1.44 19.65 -13.17
N TYR A 306 -0.26 20.23 -13.35
CA TYR A 306 0.09 21.48 -12.70
C TYR A 306 -0.84 22.61 -13.18
N LYS A 307 -1.43 23.30 -12.23
CA LYS A 307 -1.90 24.67 -12.44
C LYS A 307 -1.08 25.61 -11.56
N SER A 308 -0.37 26.52 -12.21
CA SER A 308 0.04 27.76 -11.56
C SER A 308 -1.21 28.54 -11.15
N GLY A 309 -1.14 29.33 -10.08
CA GLY A 309 -2.20 30.28 -9.79
C GLY A 309 -3.10 29.93 -8.60
N LEU A 310 -2.76 28.93 -7.78
CA LEU A 310 -3.58 28.57 -6.62
C LEU A 310 -3.44 29.65 -5.55
N ILE A 311 -4.57 30.17 -5.07
CA ILE A 311 -4.61 31.12 -3.95
C ILE A 311 -4.90 30.33 -2.67
N ILE A 312 -4.03 30.45 -1.67
CA ILE A 312 -4.19 29.79 -0.38
C ILE A 312 -4.62 30.82 0.65
N ASP A 313 -5.81 30.64 1.24
CA ASP A 313 -6.23 31.39 2.41
C ASP A 313 -5.99 30.54 3.66
N ILE A 314 -5.01 30.96 4.47
CA ILE A 314 -4.61 30.29 5.71
C ILE A 314 -5.48 30.74 6.90
N SER A 315 -6.52 31.55 6.69
CA SER A 315 -7.59 31.76 7.67
C SER A 315 -8.73 30.75 7.52
N LYS A 316 -8.77 30.00 6.41
CA LYS A 316 -9.70 28.88 6.25
C LYS A 316 -9.22 27.69 7.07
N ASN A 317 -10.08 27.22 7.96
CA ASN A 317 -9.79 26.12 8.87
C ASN A 317 -10.88 25.06 8.87
N LEU A 318 -10.61 23.95 9.56
CA LEU A 318 -11.48 22.78 9.61
C LEU A 318 -12.78 22.99 10.39
N ASN A 319 -12.83 24.02 11.25
CA ASN A 319 -14.08 24.35 11.96
C ASN A 319 -15.13 24.87 10.99
N ASN A 320 -14.70 25.37 9.82
CA ASN A 320 -15.57 26.09 8.89
C ASN A 320 -15.75 25.35 7.55
N VAL A 321 -14.72 24.68 7.02
CA VAL A 321 -14.77 24.01 5.71
C VAL A 321 -13.76 22.87 5.57
N SER A 322 -14.11 21.83 4.79
CA SER A 322 -13.16 20.83 4.27
C SER A 322 -12.56 21.22 2.93
N GLU A 323 -13.19 22.14 2.20
CA GLU A 323 -12.77 22.62 0.88
C GLU A 323 -13.17 24.08 0.67
N TYR A 324 -12.39 24.83 -0.13
CA TYR A 324 -12.77 26.18 -0.54
C TYR A 324 -12.24 26.56 -1.92
N PHE A 325 -12.86 27.57 -2.51
CA PHE A 325 -12.46 28.21 -3.75
C PHE A 325 -12.40 29.74 -3.54
N ILE A 326 -11.38 30.38 -4.11
CA ILE A 326 -11.21 31.84 -4.07
C ILE A 326 -11.30 32.36 -5.49
N SER A 327 -12.05 33.44 -5.71
CA SER A 327 -12.14 34.07 -7.04
C SER A 327 -10.76 34.45 -7.56
N GLY A 328 -10.46 34.06 -8.80
CA GLY A 328 -9.14 34.25 -9.40
C GLY A 328 -8.09 33.20 -9.02
N SER A 329 -8.45 32.22 -8.18
CA SER A 329 -7.67 30.99 -7.97
C SER A 329 -7.84 30.03 -9.14
N SER A 330 -6.80 29.25 -9.40
CA SER A 330 -6.76 28.31 -10.52
C SER A 330 -7.49 26.98 -10.26
N GLY A 331 -7.88 26.69 -9.01
CA GLY A 331 -8.59 25.47 -8.61
C GLY A 331 -9.06 25.48 -7.15
N TRP A 332 -9.66 24.36 -6.71
CA TRP A 332 -10.13 24.17 -5.33
C TRP A 332 -9.00 23.76 -4.38
N VAL A 333 -9.07 24.24 -3.14
CA VAL A 333 -8.18 23.86 -2.04
C VAL A 333 -8.93 22.94 -1.09
N HIS A 334 -8.37 21.76 -0.81
CA HIS A 334 -8.83 20.81 0.18
C HIS A 334 -8.04 20.98 1.49
N ILE A 335 -8.73 20.98 2.62
CA ILE A 335 -8.16 21.16 3.96
C ILE A 335 -8.31 19.86 4.78
N LYS A 336 -7.25 19.43 5.45
CA LYS A 336 -7.30 18.34 6.45
C LYS A 336 -6.56 18.68 7.73
N SER A 337 -6.99 18.08 8.84
CA SER A 337 -6.19 18.12 10.07
C SER A 337 -4.91 17.34 9.87
N ILE A 338 -3.81 17.84 10.43
CA ILE A 338 -2.62 17.04 10.63
C ILE A 338 -2.83 16.29 11.94
N GLU A 339 -3.10 14.99 11.84
CA GLU A 339 -3.23 14.14 13.03
C GLU A 339 -1.96 14.23 13.88
N PRO A 340 -2.09 14.38 15.22
CA PRO A 340 -0.97 14.37 16.14
C PRO A 340 -0.42 12.93 16.24
N ASN A 341 0.30 12.49 15.21
CA ASN A 341 1.18 11.33 15.30
C ASN A 341 2.45 11.74 16.05
N ASP A 342 3.20 10.76 16.61
CA ASP A 342 4.35 10.87 17.53
C ASP A 342 5.47 11.88 17.19
N THR A 343 5.39 12.55 16.05
CA THR A 343 6.31 13.60 15.59
C THR A 343 5.76 15.01 15.70
N PHE A 344 4.64 15.22 16.40
CA PHE A 344 4.02 16.54 16.53
C PHE A 344 4.24 17.12 17.94
N PRO A 345 4.72 18.37 18.08
CA PRO A 345 4.94 18.96 19.40
C PRO A 345 3.62 19.18 20.13
N TYR A 346 3.52 18.68 21.37
CA TYR A 346 2.35 18.86 22.21
C TYR A 346 2.00 20.35 22.35
N GLY A 347 0.71 20.66 22.22
CA GLY A 347 0.17 22.02 22.39
C GLY A 347 -0.02 22.81 21.09
N PHE A 348 0.22 22.23 19.93
CA PHE A 348 -0.07 22.86 18.64
C PHE A 348 -1.10 22.05 17.84
N VAL A 349 -1.65 22.64 16.78
CA VAL A 349 -2.45 21.95 15.76
C VAL A 349 -1.96 22.34 14.38
N GLY A 350 -2.01 21.40 13.43
CA GLY A 350 -1.60 21.63 12.05
C GLY A 350 -2.78 21.50 11.10
N VAL A 351 -2.89 22.42 10.14
CA VAL A 351 -3.88 22.41 9.07
C VAL A 351 -3.15 22.23 7.74
N LYS A 352 -3.57 21.23 6.97
CA LYS A 352 -2.95 20.86 5.70
C LYS A 352 -3.80 21.32 4.53
N HIS A 353 -3.24 22.16 3.68
CA HIS A 353 -3.82 22.63 2.42
C HIS A 353 -3.20 21.85 1.25
N LYS A 354 -4.07 21.30 0.40
CA LYS A 354 -3.70 20.63 -0.86
C LYS A 354 -4.63 21.08 -1.98
N SER A 355 -4.17 21.06 -3.22
CA SER A 355 -5.11 21.16 -4.33
C SER A 355 -6.02 19.91 -4.34
N ARG A 356 -7.33 20.13 -4.50
CA ARG A 356 -8.30 19.03 -4.67
C ARG A 356 -8.15 18.39 -6.04
N ASP A 357 -8.02 19.25 -7.04
CA ASP A 357 -8.09 18.89 -8.45
C ASP A 357 -6.74 18.31 -8.94
N PHE A 358 -5.65 18.66 -8.26
CA PHE A 358 -4.30 18.37 -8.71
C PHE A 358 -3.41 17.86 -7.57
N GLY A 359 -2.50 16.94 -7.90
CA GLY A 359 -1.47 16.50 -6.95
C GLY A 359 -0.38 17.56 -6.70
N HIS A 360 -0.27 18.55 -7.60
CA HIS A 360 0.77 19.57 -7.63
C HIS A 360 0.15 20.94 -7.97
N PHE A 361 0.64 22.03 -7.39
CA PHE A 361 0.13 23.38 -7.64
C PHE A 361 1.22 24.44 -7.48
N GLY A 362 1.12 25.52 -8.24
CA GLY A 362 1.90 26.74 -8.00
C GLY A 362 1.12 27.70 -7.12
N ILE A 363 1.75 28.28 -6.11
CA ILE A 363 1.12 29.25 -5.20
C ILE A 363 1.20 30.63 -5.85
N LYS A 364 0.04 31.23 -6.15
CA LYS A 364 -0.07 32.61 -6.65
C LYS A 364 0.13 33.60 -5.52
N SER A 365 -0.62 33.38 -4.46
CA SER A 365 -0.70 34.26 -3.32
C SER A 365 -1.21 33.51 -2.10
N VAL A 366 -0.82 34.02 -0.94
CA VAL A 366 -1.24 33.51 0.36
C VAL A 366 -1.97 34.64 1.09
N PHE A 367 -3.18 34.36 1.57
CA PHE A 367 -4.02 35.31 2.31
C PHE A 367 -4.22 34.86 3.75
N TYR A 368 -4.36 35.85 4.62
CA TYR A 368 -4.84 35.65 5.98
C TYR A 368 -5.82 36.79 6.33
N ARG A 369 -7.10 36.45 6.58
CA ARG A 369 -8.17 37.43 6.89
C ARG A 369 -8.18 38.61 5.90
N ASP A 370 -8.29 38.29 4.62
CA ASP A 370 -8.32 39.25 3.50
C ASP A 370 -7.03 40.06 3.27
N LYS A 371 -5.99 39.89 4.09
CA LYS A 371 -4.66 40.46 3.86
C LYS A 371 -3.79 39.48 3.07
N GLU A 372 -3.26 39.92 1.93
CA GLU A 372 -2.23 39.17 1.23
C GLU A 372 -0.89 39.24 1.98
N ILE A 373 -0.26 38.09 2.22
CA ILE A 373 1.02 37.93 2.94
C ILE A 373 2.12 37.33 2.05
N THR A 374 1.87 37.14 0.75
CA THR A 374 2.79 36.50 -0.20
C THR A 374 4.17 37.14 -0.24
N GLY A 375 4.25 38.47 -0.16
CA GLY A 375 5.49 39.23 -0.23
C GLY A 375 6.48 38.88 0.88
N ASP A 376 5.98 38.55 2.07
CA ASP A 376 6.81 38.19 3.23
C ASP A 376 7.33 36.75 3.14
N LEU A 377 6.68 35.91 2.32
CA LEU A 377 7.00 34.50 2.20
C LEU A 377 8.02 34.21 1.09
N ALA A 378 8.50 35.21 0.34
CA ALA A 378 9.46 35.01 -0.75
C ALA A 378 9.13 33.81 -1.67
N ILE A 379 7.83 33.54 -1.89
CA ILE A 379 7.36 32.39 -2.67
C ILE A 379 7.66 32.68 -4.13
N ASN A 380 8.41 31.80 -4.78
CA ASN A 380 8.59 31.87 -6.22
C ASN A 380 7.34 31.30 -6.91
N PRO A 381 6.62 32.06 -7.76
CA PRO A 381 5.44 31.56 -8.47
C PRO A 381 5.74 30.39 -9.43
N GLN A 382 7.01 30.22 -9.81
CA GLN A 382 7.47 29.10 -10.65
C GLN A 382 7.71 27.82 -9.85
N ASP A 383 7.78 27.90 -8.51
CA ASP A 383 7.90 26.70 -7.70
C ASP A 383 6.60 25.91 -7.72
N VAL A 384 6.77 24.58 -7.76
CA VAL A 384 5.66 23.64 -7.70
C VAL A 384 5.62 22.99 -6.33
N TYR A 385 4.46 23.06 -5.69
CA TYR A 385 4.22 22.56 -4.35
C TYR A 385 3.26 21.38 -4.39
N ILE A 386 3.41 20.47 -3.43
CA ILE A 386 2.49 19.35 -3.21
C ILE A 386 1.63 19.55 -1.95
N MET A 387 2.02 20.48 -1.08
CA MET A 387 1.38 20.71 0.20
C MET A 387 1.81 22.05 0.81
N ALA A 388 0.88 22.71 1.50
CA ALA A 388 1.16 23.78 2.43
C ALA A 388 0.52 23.44 3.79
N ASN A 389 1.31 23.39 4.85
CA ASN A 389 0.84 23.20 6.21
C ASN A 389 0.92 24.51 6.98
N VAL A 390 -0.07 24.79 7.81
CA VAL A 390 -0.11 25.95 8.70
C VAL A 390 -0.31 25.45 10.13
N TYR A 391 0.46 25.99 11.05
CA TYR A 391 0.44 25.55 12.44
C TYR A 391 -0.07 26.66 13.36
N TYR A 392 -0.88 26.27 14.32
CA TYR A 392 -1.51 27.15 15.30
C TYR A 392 -1.30 26.60 16.71
N TYR A 393 -1.49 27.47 17.71
CA TYR A 393 -1.54 27.02 19.09
C TYR A 393 -2.84 26.26 19.35
N LEU A 394 -2.79 25.16 20.11
CA LEU A 394 -3.97 24.32 20.36
C LEU A 394 -5.10 25.07 21.07
N ARG A 395 -4.78 26.08 21.89
CA ARG A 395 -5.79 26.93 22.55
C ARG A 395 -6.28 28.08 21.69
N ASP A 396 -5.67 28.32 20.54
CA ASP A 396 -6.17 29.26 19.54
C ASP A 396 -7.24 28.57 18.69
N THR A 397 -8.41 28.34 19.31
CA THR A 397 -9.52 27.57 18.72
C THR A 397 -10.06 28.21 17.45
N ASP A 398 -9.99 29.54 17.37
CA ASP A 398 -10.42 30.32 16.22
C ASP A 398 -9.33 30.41 15.14
N GLN A 399 -8.11 29.97 15.46
CA GLN A 399 -6.94 29.97 14.57
C GLN A 399 -6.58 31.39 14.10
N ASN A 400 -6.63 32.32 15.04
CA ASN A 400 -6.39 33.73 14.87
C ASN A 400 -4.90 34.10 14.78
N PHE A 401 -4.01 33.15 15.09
CA PHE A 401 -2.59 33.36 15.26
C PHE A 401 -1.80 32.24 14.57
N PRO A 402 -1.71 32.25 13.22
CA PRO A 402 -0.86 31.29 12.51
C PRO A 402 0.59 31.51 12.91
N LEU A 403 1.25 30.45 13.38
CA LEU A 403 2.60 30.49 13.95
C LEU A 403 3.67 30.23 12.89
N LEU A 404 3.44 29.21 12.07
CA LEU A 404 4.41 28.67 11.14
C LEU A 404 3.71 28.17 9.89
N ILE A 405 4.34 28.37 8.73
CA ILE A 405 3.95 27.79 7.45
C ILE A 405 5.08 26.84 7.01
N GLU A 406 4.74 25.60 6.67
CA GLU A 406 5.63 24.63 6.02
C GLU A 406 5.13 24.40 4.59
N LEU A 407 5.95 24.74 3.59
CA LEU A 407 5.67 24.42 2.20
C LEU A 407 6.53 23.24 1.77
N GLN A 408 5.91 22.24 1.13
CA GLN A 408 6.62 21.12 0.54
C GLN A 408 6.61 21.26 -0.98
N ARG A 409 7.80 21.43 -1.57
CA ARG A 409 8.02 21.45 -3.02
C ARG A 409 7.92 20.04 -3.59
N TRP A 410 7.63 19.96 -4.89
CA TRP A 410 7.44 18.70 -5.62
C TRP A 410 8.69 17.81 -5.65
N ASP A 411 9.87 18.42 -5.57
CA ASP A 411 11.18 17.76 -5.46
C ASP A 411 11.47 17.23 -4.04
N GLY A 412 10.51 17.37 -3.12
CA GLY A 412 10.63 16.97 -1.73
C GLY A 412 11.34 17.98 -0.83
N ALA A 413 11.81 19.11 -1.36
CA ALA A 413 12.38 20.17 -0.55
C ALA A 413 11.31 20.85 0.31
N TYR A 414 11.69 21.30 1.50
CA TYR A 414 10.82 22.01 2.43
C TYR A 414 11.31 23.45 2.63
N THR A 415 10.37 24.39 2.66
CA THR A 415 10.62 25.77 3.11
C THR A 415 9.69 26.10 4.27
N TYR A 416 10.20 26.91 5.20
CA TYR A 416 9.53 27.23 6.45
C TYR A 416 9.50 28.73 6.67
N TYR A 417 8.35 29.24 7.12
CA TYR A 417 8.14 30.64 7.40
C TYR A 417 7.53 30.79 8.78
N ALA A 418 8.17 31.57 9.64
CA ALA A 418 7.69 31.82 11.00
C ALA A 418 7.10 33.23 11.09
N ASN A 419 5.95 33.35 11.76
CA ASN A 419 5.32 34.62 12.06
C ASN A 419 6.12 35.34 13.15
N THR A 420 6.41 36.62 12.94
CA THR A 420 7.20 37.46 13.87
C THR A 420 6.35 38.26 14.86
N GLY A 421 5.03 38.05 14.87
CA GLY A 421 4.11 38.56 15.92
C GLY A 421 3.03 39.50 15.40
N ASP A 422 3.27 40.15 14.27
CA ASP A 422 2.43 41.17 13.63
C ASP A 422 1.96 40.73 12.23
N LEU A 423 1.92 39.41 11.99
CA LEU A 423 1.67 38.80 10.69
C LEU A 423 2.71 39.17 9.63
N THR A 424 3.90 39.64 10.05
CA THR A 424 5.08 39.61 9.19
C THR A 424 5.72 38.23 9.29
N TRP A 425 6.35 37.81 8.19
CA TRP A 425 6.92 36.48 8.08
C TRP A 425 8.40 36.56 7.78
N LYS A 426 9.16 35.64 8.38
CA LYS A 426 10.58 35.44 8.05
C LYS A 426 10.81 34.02 7.61
N THR A 427 11.66 33.85 6.62
CA THR A 427 12.18 32.53 6.26
C THR A 427 13.01 31.97 7.41
N VAL A 428 12.73 30.73 7.80
CA VAL A 428 13.55 30.01 8.77
C VAL A 428 14.68 29.31 8.00
N SER A 429 15.86 29.91 8.00
CA SER A 429 17.02 29.39 7.26
C SER A 429 17.64 28.16 7.93
N ARG A 430 17.57 26.99 7.27
CA ARG A 430 18.40 25.80 7.54
C ARG A 430 18.58 24.94 6.28
N ASN A 431 19.57 24.04 6.30
CA ASN A 431 19.95 23.10 5.23
C ASN A 431 18.80 22.79 4.27
N VAL A 432 18.83 23.49 3.14
CA VAL A 432 17.82 23.40 2.08
C VAL A 432 17.75 21.94 1.63
N GLY A 433 16.55 21.35 1.61
CA GLY A 433 16.30 20.02 1.03
C GLY A 433 15.90 18.89 1.99
N SER A 434 15.90 19.10 3.31
CA SER A 434 15.38 18.11 4.28
C SER A 434 14.30 18.69 5.18
N ARG A 435 13.31 17.88 5.54
CA ARG A 435 12.28 18.25 6.53
C ARG A 435 12.95 18.69 7.84
N MET A 436 12.44 19.75 8.46
CA MET A 436 13.00 20.26 9.72
C MET A 436 12.96 19.18 10.79
N GLY A 437 14.10 18.92 11.44
CA GLY A 437 14.16 18.00 12.57
C GLY A 437 13.24 18.44 13.71
N TYR A 438 12.63 17.47 14.40
CA TYR A 438 11.56 17.69 15.39
C TYR A 438 11.88 18.81 16.40
N VAL A 439 13.08 18.77 17.01
CA VAL A 439 13.52 19.77 18.00
C VAL A 439 13.55 21.18 17.43
N SER A 440 14.00 21.33 16.18
CA SER A 440 14.12 22.65 15.54
C SER A 440 12.75 23.19 15.14
N PHE A 441 11.88 22.29 14.67
CA PHE A 441 10.50 22.61 14.32
C PHE A 441 9.72 23.10 15.55
N GLN A 442 9.86 22.41 16.67
CA GLN A 442 9.24 22.78 17.93
C GLN A 442 9.80 24.09 18.49
N HIS A 443 11.11 24.32 18.39
CA HIS A 443 11.73 25.58 18.81
C HIS A 443 11.14 26.80 18.08
N GLU A 444 10.97 26.71 16.76
CA GLU A 444 10.39 27.83 16.00
C GLU A 444 8.90 28.06 16.28
N LEU A 445 8.13 26.99 16.52
CA LEU A 445 6.73 27.13 16.95
C LEU A 445 6.61 27.86 18.28
N TYR A 446 7.40 27.48 19.29
CA TYR A 446 7.40 28.19 20.56
C TYR A 446 7.90 29.62 20.41
N ARG A 447 8.97 29.85 19.64
CA ARG A 447 9.47 31.21 19.40
C ARG A 447 8.42 32.12 18.75
N ALA A 448 7.70 31.64 17.74
CA ALA A 448 6.62 32.39 17.11
C ALA A 448 5.46 32.65 18.09
N TYR A 449 5.15 31.67 18.94
CA TYR A 449 4.12 31.80 19.97
C TYR A 449 4.47 32.88 21.00
N ASP A 450 5.72 32.91 21.47
CA ASP A 450 6.24 33.89 22.43
C ASP A 450 6.11 35.33 21.93
N LEU A 451 6.38 35.54 20.64
CA LEU A 451 6.28 36.84 20.01
C LEU A 451 4.83 37.34 19.95
N MET A 452 3.87 36.43 19.79
CA MET A 452 2.44 36.78 19.79
C MET A 452 1.84 36.92 21.19
N HIS A 453 2.46 36.33 22.23
CA HIS A 453 1.94 36.31 23.61
C HIS A 453 3.00 36.73 24.64
N PRO A 454 3.51 37.98 24.60
CA PRO A 454 4.60 38.43 25.45
C PRO A 454 4.27 38.48 26.95
N GLY A 455 2.99 38.37 27.34
CA GLY A 455 2.52 38.54 28.71
C GLY A 455 2.06 37.28 29.47
N ASP A 456 2.06 36.09 28.85
CA ASP A 456 1.57 34.87 29.53
C ASP A 456 2.69 34.16 30.30
N GLU A 457 2.84 34.50 31.58
CA GLU A 457 3.87 33.96 32.48
C GLU A 457 3.67 32.46 32.75
N LYS A 458 2.42 31.97 32.76
CA LYS A 458 2.09 30.56 33.03
C LYS A 458 2.51 29.67 31.86
N ASP A 459 2.27 30.13 30.64
CA ASP A 459 2.72 29.42 29.45
C ASP A 459 4.25 29.51 29.29
N ARG A 460 4.92 30.50 29.92
CA ARG A 460 6.40 30.64 29.97
C ARG A 460 7.07 29.50 30.74
N ILE A 461 6.46 29.07 31.84
CA ILE A 461 6.95 27.95 32.65
C ILE A 461 6.75 26.61 31.91
N HIS A 462 5.59 26.39 31.30
CA HIS A 462 5.35 25.20 30.46
C HIS A 462 6.36 25.07 29.32
N ARG A 463 6.76 26.19 28.71
CA ARG A 463 7.78 26.26 27.64
C ARG A 463 9.15 25.80 28.10
N ILE A 464 9.64 26.30 29.24
CA ILE A 464 10.94 25.93 29.82
C ILE A 464 10.97 24.41 30.09
N ILE A 465 9.88 23.87 30.65
CA ILE A 465 9.78 22.44 30.96
C ILE A 465 9.80 21.59 29.69
N SER A 466 9.04 21.97 28.65
CA SER A 466 9.05 21.24 27.37
C SER A 466 10.42 21.24 26.70
N ILE A 467 11.11 22.38 26.67
CA ILE A 467 12.45 22.50 26.06
C ILE A 467 13.48 21.70 26.85
N LEU A 468 13.47 21.79 28.19
CA LEU A 468 14.37 21.01 29.04
C LEU A 468 14.12 19.50 28.91
N SER A 469 12.86 19.07 28.83
CA SER A 469 12.52 17.64 28.66
C SER A 469 13.08 17.07 27.36
N LEU A 470 13.14 17.88 26.30
CA LEU A 470 13.71 17.52 25.00
C LEU A 470 15.23 17.48 24.98
N ILE A 471 15.88 18.47 25.60
CA ILE A 471 17.35 18.56 25.63
C ILE A 471 17.93 17.41 26.46
N PHE A 472 17.29 17.09 27.59
CA PHE A 472 17.82 16.13 28.54
C PHE A 472 17.20 14.72 28.43
N GLY A 473 16.26 14.51 27.50
CA GLY A 473 15.63 13.20 27.28
C GLY A 473 14.80 12.68 28.45
N PHE A 474 14.42 13.54 29.40
CA PHE A 474 13.67 13.12 30.58
C PHE A 474 12.17 13.00 30.27
N SER A 475 11.67 11.77 30.24
CA SER A 475 10.25 11.44 30.38
C SER A 475 9.83 11.38 31.85
N PHE A 476 10.21 12.37 32.67
CA PHE A 476 9.72 12.44 34.05
C PHE A 476 8.26 12.90 34.04
N GLY A 477 7.43 12.25 34.85
CA GLY A 477 5.98 12.48 34.89
C GLY A 477 5.66 13.97 35.04
N PHE A 478 5.11 14.56 33.98
CA PHE A 478 4.64 15.96 33.91
C PHE A 478 3.82 16.39 35.14
N TYR A 479 3.16 15.43 35.78
CA TYR A 479 2.32 15.60 36.95
C TYR A 479 3.08 15.96 38.25
N GLU A 480 4.29 15.45 38.46
CA GLU A 480 5.07 15.72 39.68
C GLU A 480 5.71 17.11 39.64
N CYS A 481 6.28 17.52 38.50
CA CYS A 481 6.79 18.87 38.32
C CYS A 481 5.67 19.92 38.39
N TYR A 482 4.50 19.65 37.80
CA TYR A 482 3.37 20.58 37.83
C TYR A 482 2.84 20.82 39.26
N ASN A 483 2.78 19.78 40.09
CA ASN A 483 2.39 19.90 41.50
C ASN A 483 3.43 20.59 42.38
N LEU A 484 4.72 20.49 42.04
CA LEU A 484 5.80 21.23 42.70
C LEU A 484 5.76 22.73 42.38
N ILE A 485 5.33 23.10 41.17
CA ILE A 485 5.30 24.49 40.66
C ILE A 485 4.10 25.30 41.19
N MET A 486 2.96 24.65 41.46
CA MET A 486 1.72 25.34 41.86
C MET A 486 1.61 25.66 43.36
N LYS A 487 2.65 25.41 44.17
CA LYS A 487 2.67 25.84 45.58
C LYS A 487 3.14 27.30 45.69
N PRO A 488 2.41 28.17 46.40
CA PRO A 488 2.81 29.56 46.57
C PRO A 488 3.87 29.64 47.66
N GLN A 489 5.16 29.68 47.31
CA GLN A 489 6.17 30.51 47.98
C GLN A 489 7.57 30.43 47.35
N ARG A 490 8.16 31.62 47.15
CA ARG A 490 9.51 31.97 46.66
C ARG A 490 9.77 31.74 45.17
N SER A 491 10.46 32.72 44.56
CA SER A 491 10.64 32.85 43.11
C SER A 491 11.25 31.57 42.52
N ILE A 492 10.44 30.86 41.72
CA ILE A 492 10.80 29.66 40.95
C ILE A 492 12.11 29.83 40.16
N ILE A 493 12.41 31.07 39.73
CA ILE A 493 13.67 31.45 39.08
C ILE A 493 14.89 31.19 39.98
N ALA A 494 14.81 31.47 41.28
CA ALA A 494 15.91 31.24 42.21
C ALA A 494 16.16 29.74 42.42
N TRP A 495 15.11 28.92 42.50
CA TRP A 495 15.24 27.46 42.65
C TRP A 495 15.79 26.80 41.37
N LEU A 496 15.32 27.22 40.18
CA LEU A 496 15.86 26.74 38.91
C LEU A 496 17.33 27.16 38.70
N LEU A 497 17.71 28.38 39.07
CA LEU A 497 19.11 28.83 39.00
C LEU A 497 20.00 28.07 39.99
N ASP A 498 19.52 27.77 41.19
CA ASP A 498 20.24 26.98 42.21
C ASP A 498 20.41 25.50 41.78
N TRP A 499 19.38 24.93 41.14
CA TRP A 499 19.42 23.56 40.62
C TRP A 499 20.35 23.44 39.39
N VAL A 500 20.30 24.41 38.47
CA VAL A 500 21.20 24.45 37.30
C VAL A 500 22.65 24.65 37.74
N THR A 501 22.91 25.47 38.76
CA THR A 501 24.27 25.62 39.32
C THR A 501 24.76 24.37 40.04
N HIS A 502 23.87 23.63 40.72
CA HIS A 502 24.22 22.31 41.29
C HIS A 502 24.58 21.26 40.24
N ILE A 503 23.85 21.21 39.12
CA ILE A 503 24.18 20.28 38.02
C ILE A 503 25.47 20.69 37.31
N TYR A 504 25.71 21.99 37.11
CA TYR A 504 26.93 22.50 36.50
C TYR A 504 28.19 22.23 37.34
N HIS A 505 28.05 22.08 38.67
CA HIS A 505 29.15 21.67 39.55
C HIS A 505 29.34 20.15 39.64
N TRP A 506 28.40 19.36 39.13
CA TRP A 506 28.42 17.90 39.19
C TRP A 506 28.89 17.26 37.87
N ILE A 507 28.77 17.98 36.77
CA ILE A 507 29.41 17.72 35.47
C ILE A 507 30.81 18.36 35.48
#